data_AF-A0A645IAU4-F1
#
_entry.id   AF-A0A645IAU4-F1
#
_cell.length_a   1.000
_cell.length_b   1.000
_cell.length_c   1.000
_cell.angle_alpha   90.00
_cell.angle_beta   90.00
_cell.angle_gamma   90.00
#
_symmetry.space_group_name_H-M   'P 1'
#
loop_
_entity.id
_entity.type
_entity.pdbx_description
1 polymer ?
#
loop_
_entity_poly.entity_id
_entity_poly.type
_entity_poly.pdbx_seq_one_letter_code
_entity_poly.pdbx_strand_id
1 'polypeptide(L)'
;MALGWSEENGPAYDLYIDTLCLQGDIMHAKKEYAKEVVIRRHVLSLLEELSGSVSNQTIMARCALGFCLERMKNFREALEHYIVVRSYLETEPDFATEAELIGLMVHIGRCYRKIGNLEDAHVIYRWAQKKAEKQFGKASSLSQKMQRLMEMIEGNQA
;
A
#
# COMPACT_ATOMS: atom_id res chain seq x y z
N MET A 1 18.76 -5.64 -20.01
CA MET A 1 18.37 -5.91 -21.41
C MET A 1 16.96 -5.37 -21.52
N ALA A 2 16.74 -4.24 -22.21
CA ALA A 2 15.41 -3.66 -22.34
C ALA A 2 14.55 -4.62 -23.17
N LEU A 3 13.37 -4.98 -22.67
CA LEU A 3 12.43 -5.83 -23.38
C LEU A 3 11.94 -5.08 -24.63
N GLY A 4 11.94 -5.75 -25.78
CA GLY A 4 11.51 -5.18 -27.06
C GLY A 4 9.98 -5.15 -27.16
N TRP A 5 9.35 -4.22 -26.44
CA TRP A 5 7.90 -4.08 -26.40
C TRP A 5 7.36 -3.56 -27.75
N SER A 6 6.43 -4.29 -28.37
CA SER A 6 5.68 -3.83 -29.56
C SER A 6 4.20 -3.67 -29.23
N GLU A 7 3.54 -2.65 -29.80
CA GLU A 7 2.11 -2.36 -29.56
C GLU A 7 1.20 -3.55 -29.93
N GLU A 8 1.58 -4.32 -30.95
CA GLU A 8 0.84 -5.52 -31.40
C GLU A 8 0.75 -6.60 -30.31
N ASN A 9 1.72 -6.66 -29.40
CA ASN A 9 1.76 -7.63 -28.31
C ASN A 9 1.16 -7.12 -26.98
N GLY A 10 0.63 -5.89 -26.95
CA GLY A 10 0.07 -5.25 -25.74
C GLY A 10 -0.87 -6.16 -24.92
N PRO A 11 -1.92 -6.75 -25.52
CA PRO A 11 -2.86 -7.61 -24.80
C PRO A 11 -2.22 -8.86 -24.17
N ALA A 12 -1.13 -9.38 -24.76
CA ALA A 12 -0.41 -10.51 -24.20
C ALA A 12 0.41 -10.11 -22.96
N TYR A 13 0.91 -8.87 -22.91
CA TYR A 13 1.64 -8.33 -21.77
C TYR A 13 0.73 -8.02 -20.60
N ASP A 14 -0.45 -7.45 -20.85
CA ASP A 14 -1.45 -7.21 -19.80
C ASP A 14 -1.85 -8.53 -19.12
N LEU A 15 -2.19 -9.56 -19.91
CA LEU A 15 -2.55 -10.88 -19.37
C LEU A 15 -1.39 -11.53 -18.60
N TYR A 16 -0.15 -11.36 -19.07
CA TYR A 16 1.03 -11.86 -18.38
C TYR A 16 1.21 -11.20 -17.01
N ILE A 17 1.09 -9.87 -16.95
CA ILE A 17 1.20 -9.10 -15.71
C ILE A 17 0.06 -9.47 -14.75
N ASP A 18 -1.17 -9.60 -15.24
CA ASP A 18 -2.32 -10.01 -14.43
C ASP A 18 -2.12 -11.41 -13.83
N THR A 19 -1.55 -12.34 -14.61
CA THR A 19 -1.21 -13.68 -14.14
C THR A 19 -0.15 -13.64 -13.03
N LEU A 20 0.87 -12.80 -13.17
CA LEU A 20 1.86 -12.58 -12.11
C LEU A 20 1.24 -11.95 -10.86
N CYS A 21 0.35 -10.97 -11.01
CA CYS A 21 -0.39 -10.37 -9.90
C CYS A 21 -1.19 -11.43 -9.13
N LEU A 22 -1.96 -12.26 -9.85
CA LEU A 22 -2.72 -13.37 -9.26
C LEU A 22 -1.79 -14.37 -8.54
N GLN A 23 -0.65 -14.71 -9.13
CA GLN A 23 0.34 -15.57 -8.49
C GLN A 23 0.87 -14.96 -7.19
N GLY A 24 1.15 -13.65 -7.20
CA GLY A 24 1.52 -12.87 -6.01
C GLY A 24 0.44 -12.95 -4.93
N ASP A 25 -0.84 -12.77 -5.29
CA ASP A 25 -1.97 -12.84 -4.36
C ASP A 25 -2.13 -14.24 -3.75
N ILE A 26 -1.95 -15.29 -4.55
CA ILE A 26 -1.98 -16.68 -4.08
C ILE A 26 -0.85 -16.93 -3.07
N MET A 27 0.37 -16.43 -3.35
CA MET A 27 1.49 -16.54 -2.42
C MET A 27 1.24 -15.76 -1.14
N HIS A 28 0.63 -14.58 -1.24
CA HIS A 28 0.22 -13.78 -0.09
C HIS A 28 -0.73 -14.54 0.82
N ALA A 29 -1.78 -15.13 0.24
CA ALA A 29 -2.78 -15.91 0.97
C ALA A 29 -2.15 -17.12 1.69
N LYS A 30 -1.14 -17.75 1.07
CA LYS A 30 -0.34 -18.82 1.66
C LYS A 30 0.72 -18.34 2.66
N LYS A 31 0.88 -17.02 2.82
CA LYS A 31 1.91 -16.38 3.65
C LYS A 31 3.34 -16.68 3.19
N GLU A 32 3.51 -17.01 1.91
CA GLU A 32 4.80 -17.28 1.27
C GLU A 32 5.49 -15.97 0.82
N TYR A 33 5.64 -15.00 1.73
CA TYR A 33 6.04 -13.64 1.40
C TYR A 33 7.42 -13.52 0.72
N ALA A 34 8.34 -14.43 1.05
CA ALA A 34 9.66 -14.47 0.41
C ALA A 34 9.60 -14.80 -1.09
N LYS A 35 8.59 -15.55 -1.54
CA LYS A 35 8.34 -15.79 -2.96
C LYS A 35 7.50 -14.67 -3.57
N GLU A 36 6.49 -14.20 -2.84
CA GLU A 36 5.64 -13.09 -3.28
C GLU A 36 6.46 -11.84 -3.64
N VAL A 37 7.40 -11.43 -2.78
CA VAL A 37 8.17 -10.19 -2.98
C VAL A 37 8.96 -10.19 -4.30
N VAL A 38 9.45 -11.36 -4.74
CA VAL A 38 10.15 -11.50 -6.03
C VAL A 38 9.20 -11.21 -7.18
N ILE A 39 7.99 -11.75 -7.13
CA ILE A 39 6.96 -11.52 -8.14
C ILE A 39 6.50 -10.07 -8.14
N ARG A 40 6.21 -9.49 -6.96
CA ARG A 40 5.74 -8.10 -6.85
C ARG A 40 6.78 -7.10 -7.35
N ARG A 41 8.07 -7.32 -7.08
CA ARG A 41 9.17 -6.52 -7.64
C ARG A 41 9.25 -6.66 -9.16
N HIS A 42 9.06 -7.87 -9.68
CA HIS A 42 9.03 -8.08 -11.14
C HIS A 42 7.87 -7.34 -11.78
N VAL A 43 6.65 -7.48 -11.25
CA VAL A 43 5.45 -6.76 -11.72
C VAL A 43 5.68 -5.25 -11.71
N LEU A 44 6.21 -4.69 -10.61
CA LEU A 44 6.50 -3.27 -10.52
C LEU A 44 7.48 -2.82 -11.62
N SER A 45 8.57 -3.56 -11.82
CA SER A 45 9.55 -3.26 -12.87
C SER A 45 8.93 -3.28 -14.28
N LEU A 46 8.06 -4.25 -14.57
CA LEU A 46 7.39 -4.33 -15.88
C LEU A 46 6.46 -3.13 -16.12
N LEU A 47 5.67 -2.76 -15.11
CA LEU A 47 4.74 -1.63 -15.21
C LEU A 47 5.45 -0.28 -15.28
N GLU A 48 6.59 -0.12 -14.59
CA GLU A 48 7.44 1.06 -14.73
C GLU A 48 8.01 1.20 -16.15
N GLU A 49 8.42 0.10 -16.79
CA GLU A 49 8.89 0.10 -18.17
C GLU A 49 7.78 0.37 -19.19
N LEU A 50 6.59 -0.20 -18.99
CA LEU A 50 5.48 -0.12 -19.94
C LEU A 50 4.67 1.18 -19.84
N SER A 51 4.40 1.64 -18.62
CA SER A 51 3.42 2.69 -18.35
C SER A 51 4.00 3.86 -17.55
N GLY A 52 5.28 3.78 -17.16
CA GLY A 52 5.95 4.79 -16.35
C GLY A 52 5.70 4.64 -14.85
N SER A 53 6.43 5.43 -14.06
CA SER A 53 6.52 5.28 -12.60
C SER A 53 5.29 5.76 -11.82
N VAL A 54 4.38 6.48 -12.48
CA VAL A 54 3.19 7.16 -11.91
C VAL A 54 1.91 6.85 -12.68
N SER A 55 1.82 5.68 -13.32
CA SER A 55 0.55 5.17 -13.84
C SER A 55 -0.31 4.56 -12.72
N ASN A 56 -1.63 4.52 -12.90
CA ASN A 56 -2.55 3.82 -12.00
C ASN A 56 -2.09 2.39 -11.67
N GLN A 57 -1.72 1.61 -12.69
CA GLN A 57 -1.26 0.23 -12.52
C GLN A 57 0.04 0.16 -11.71
N THR A 58 1.01 1.04 -12.01
CA THR A 58 2.28 1.11 -11.28
C THR A 58 2.06 1.46 -9.81
N ILE A 59 1.13 2.37 -9.51
CA ILE A 59 0.79 2.76 -8.14
C ILE A 59 0.10 1.61 -7.39
N MET A 60 -0.80 0.86 -8.03
CA MET A 60 -1.36 -0.36 -7.44
C MET A 60 -0.27 -1.40 -7.12
N ALA A 61 0.67 -1.62 -8.05
CA ALA A 61 1.78 -2.54 -7.86
C ALA A 61 2.71 -2.12 -6.71
N ARG A 62 2.98 -0.81 -6.56
CA ARG A 62 3.71 -0.27 -5.41
C ARG A 62 2.99 -0.56 -4.10
N CYS A 63 1.66 -0.37 -4.05
CA CYS A 63 0.87 -0.65 -2.85
C CYS A 63 0.93 -2.15 -2.47
N ALA A 64 0.78 -3.05 -3.45
CA ALA A 64 0.88 -4.49 -3.23
C ALA A 64 2.28 -4.92 -2.75
N LEU A 65 3.34 -4.36 -3.33
CA LEU A 65 4.72 -4.60 -2.90
C LEU A 65 4.96 -4.08 -1.48
N GLY A 66 4.52 -2.85 -1.17
CA GLY A 66 4.60 -2.26 0.17
C GLY A 66 3.92 -3.14 1.21
N PHE A 67 2.75 -3.69 0.88
CA PHE A 67 2.03 -4.61 1.76
C PHE A 67 2.79 -5.92 1.99
N CYS A 68 3.32 -6.55 0.93
CA CYS A 68 4.18 -7.73 1.07
C CYS A 68 5.40 -7.45 1.97
N LEU A 69 6.10 -6.33 1.76
CA LEU A 69 7.26 -5.93 2.56
C LEU A 69 6.91 -5.70 4.04
N GLU A 70 5.76 -5.08 4.31
CA GLU A 70 5.25 -4.92 5.68
C GLU A 70 5.01 -6.28 6.35
N ARG A 71 4.44 -7.26 5.63
CA ARG A 71 4.25 -8.63 6.14
C ARG A 71 5.59 -9.34 6.42
N MET A 72 6.62 -9.02 5.66
CA MET A 72 8.00 -9.46 5.89
C MET A 72 8.72 -8.68 7.01
N LYS A 73 8.05 -7.71 7.65
CA LYS A 73 8.62 -6.79 8.65
C LYS A 73 9.72 -5.88 8.10
N ASN A 74 9.80 -5.71 6.78
CA ASN A 74 10.67 -4.73 6.15
C ASN A 74 9.97 -3.37 6.09
N PHE A 75 9.80 -2.77 7.26
CA PHE A 75 8.95 -1.58 7.43
C PHE A 75 9.52 -0.32 6.79
N ARG A 76 10.85 -0.23 6.63
CA ARG A 76 11.49 0.93 6.00
C ARG A 76 11.21 0.96 4.50
N GLU A 77 11.45 -0.15 3.81
CA GLU A 77 11.17 -0.26 2.37
C GLU A 77 9.66 -0.19 2.09
N ALA A 78 8.83 -0.82 2.93
CA ALA A 78 7.37 -0.69 2.81
C ALA A 78 6.91 0.78 2.89
N LEU A 79 7.46 1.54 3.84
CA LEU A 79 7.16 2.96 4.00
C LEU A 79 7.53 3.78 2.76
N GLU A 80 8.69 3.53 2.16
CA GLU A 80 9.13 4.22 0.92
C GLU A 80 8.09 4.05 -0.20
N HIS A 81 7.57 2.83 -0.40
CA HIS A 81 6.50 2.59 -1.37
C HIS A 81 5.19 3.30 -1.00
N TYR A 82 4.75 3.20 0.25
CA TYR A 82 3.49 3.82 0.67
C TYR A 82 3.50 5.35 0.59
N ILE A 83 4.65 6.00 0.80
CA ILE A 83 4.77 7.45 0.65
C ILE A 83 4.55 7.86 -0.81
N VAL A 84 5.09 7.11 -1.78
CA VAL A 84 4.85 7.37 -3.20
C VAL A 84 3.36 7.20 -3.53
N VAL A 85 2.73 6.13 -3.04
CA VAL A 85 1.28 5.91 -3.24
C VAL A 85 0.49 7.08 -2.65
N ARG A 86 0.81 7.53 -1.43
CA ARG A 86 0.13 8.66 -0.78
C ARG A 86 0.26 9.94 -1.60
N SER A 87 1.45 10.27 -2.08
CA SER A 87 1.67 11.46 -2.92
C SER A 87 0.89 11.39 -4.24
N TYR A 88 0.71 10.20 -4.81
CA TYR A 88 -0.14 10.03 -5.99
C TYR A 88 -1.63 10.29 -5.68
N LEU A 89 -2.13 9.82 -4.54
CA LEU A 89 -3.52 10.09 -4.12
C LEU A 89 -3.80 11.57 -3.84
N GLU A 90 -2.77 12.35 -3.51
CA GLU A 90 -2.91 13.80 -3.34
C GLU A 90 -3.13 14.52 -4.68
N THR A 91 -2.61 13.98 -5.78
CA THR A 91 -2.78 14.54 -7.13
C THR A 91 -3.97 13.94 -7.88
N GLU A 92 -4.29 12.68 -7.62
CA GLU A 92 -5.36 11.91 -8.26
C GLU A 92 -6.37 11.42 -7.20
N PRO A 93 -7.19 12.32 -6.61
CA PRO A 93 -8.04 12.00 -5.46
C PRO A 93 -9.17 11.01 -5.79
N ASP A 94 -9.55 10.88 -7.07
CA ASP A 94 -10.61 9.96 -7.51
C ASP A 94 -10.10 8.51 -7.71
N PHE A 95 -8.78 8.29 -7.62
CA PHE A 95 -8.19 6.96 -7.80
C PHE A 95 -8.50 6.00 -6.64
N ALA A 96 -8.73 6.52 -5.44
CA ALA A 96 -9.02 5.71 -4.26
C ALA A 96 -10.19 6.29 -3.46
N THR A 97 -10.97 5.40 -2.85
CA THR A 97 -11.99 5.80 -1.90
C THR A 97 -11.36 6.39 -0.63
N GLU A 98 -12.13 7.21 0.08
CA GLU A 98 -11.71 7.75 1.38
C GLU A 98 -11.38 6.64 2.41
N ALA A 99 -12.05 5.49 2.32
CA ALA A 99 -11.76 4.34 3.15
C ALA A 99 -10.39 3.72 2.85
N GLU A 100 -10.02 3.62 1.57
CA GLU A 100 -8.71 3.12 1.13
C GLU A 100 -7.58 4.07 1.51
N LEU A 101 -7.78 5.39 1.36
CA LEU A 101 -6.82 6.39 1.83
C LEU A 101 -6.57 6.28 3.34
N ILE A 102 -7.63 6.13 4.14
CA ILE A 102 -7.51 5.89 5.59
C ILE A 102 -6.74 4.59 5.85
N GLY A 103 -7.03 3.52 5.09
CA GLY A 103 -6.31 2.25 5.16
C GLY A 103 -4.81 2.41 4.90
N LEU A 104 -4.42 3.09 3.82
CA LEU A 104 -3.03 3.41 3.50
C LEU A 104 -2.33 4.16 4.64
N MET A 105 -3.01 5.15 5.22
CA MET A 105 -2.45 5.92 6.34
C MET A 105 -2.22 5.05 7.57
N VAL A 106 -3.08 4.07 7.84
CA VAL A 106 -2.85 3.08 8.91
C VAL A 106 -1.59 2.24 8.63
N HIS A 107 -1.35 1.84 7.39
CA HIS A 107 -0.12 1.13 7.01
C HIS A 107 1.13 1.99 7.18
N ILE A 108 1.08 3.27 6.76
CA ILE A 108 2.16 4.25 6.97
C ILE A 108 2.44 4.45 8.46
N GLY A 109 1.41 4.69 9.27
CA GLY A 109 1.55 4.85 10.73
C GLY A 109 2.13 3.61 11.40
N ARG A 110 1.78 2.41 10.91
CA ARG A 110 2.38 1.15 11.40
C ARG A 110 3.85 1.07 11.08
N CYS A 111 4.24 1.43 9.86
CA CYS A 111 5.64 1.44 9.46
C CYS A 111 6.46 2.41 10.31
N TYR A 112 6.01 3.66 10.47
CA TYR A 112 6.65 4.63 11.36
C TYR A 112 6.84 4.11 12.78
N ARG A 113 5.78 3.53 13.37
CA ARG A 113 5.86 2.96 14.73
C ARG A 113 6.89 1.84 14.81
N LYS A 114 6.93 0.96 13.81
CA LYS A 114 7.80 -0.22 13.79
C LYS A 114 9.26 0.11 13.52
N ILE A 115 9.56 1.24 12.89
CA ILE A 115 10.92 1.77 12.74
C ILE A 115 11.34 2.70 13.90
N GLY A 116 10.50 2.84 14.93
CA GLY A 116 10.80 3.62 16.14
C GLY A 116 10.42 5.10 16.07
N ASN A 117 9.82 5.56 14.97
CA ASN A 117 9.35 6.94 14.83
C ASN A 117 7.92 7.06 15.37
N LEU A 118 7.81 7.21 16.70
CA LEU A 118 6.52 7.18 17.40
C LEU A 118 5.71 8.46 17.21
N GLU A 119 6.36 9.60 17.07
CA GLU A 119 5.68 10.90 16.88
C GLU A 119 4.95 10.93 15.54
N ASP A 120 5.64 10.62 14.43
CA ASP A 120 5.03 10.57 13.11
C ASP A 120 3.92 9.52 13.05
N ALA A 121 4.14 8.33 13.65
CA ALA A 121 3.11 7.31 13.73
C ALA A 121 1.83 7.86 14.39
N HIS A 122 1.97 8.52 15.54
CA HIS A 122 0.86 9.06 16.29
C HIS A 122 0.12 10.17 15.52
N VAL A 123 0.85 11.07 14.83
CA VAL A 123 0.24 12.08 13.94
C VAL A 123 -0.60 11.41 12.86
N ILE A 124 -0.05 10.39 12.18
CA ILE A 124 -0.73 9.68 11.10
C ILE A 124 -1.98 8.94 11.58
N TYR A 125 -1.90 8.23 12.71
CA TYR A 125 -3.06 7.50 13.23
C TYR A 125 -4.16 8.44 13.72
N ARG A 126 -3.80 9.57 14.34
CA ARG A 126 -4.77 10.59 14.74
C ARG A 126 -5.45 11.22 13.53
N TRP A 127 -4.72 11.44 12.45
CA TRP A 127 -5.30 11.89 11.18
C TRP A 127 -6.32 10.87 10.66
N ALA A 128 -5.95 9.58 10.62
CA ALA A 128 -6.81 8.50 10.14
C ALA A 128 -8.11 8.37 10.95
N GLN A 129 -8.02 8.48 12.28
CA GLN A 129 -9.18 8.49 13.17
C GLN A 129 -10.12 9.67 12.87
N LYS A 130 -9.58 10.90 12.88
CA LYS A 130 -10.40 12.10 12.64
C LYS A 130 -11.04 12.09 11.27
N LYS A 131 -10.32 11.65 10.24
CA LYS A 131 -10.82 11.52 8.88
C LYS A 131 -11.95 10.48 8.82
N ALA A 132 -11.78 9.32 9.46
CA ALA A 132 -12.84 8.30 9.53
C ALA A 132 -14.10 8.82 10.23
N GLU A 133 -13.97 9.45 11.40
CA GLU A 133 -15.11 10.04 12.13
C GLU A 133 -15.83 11.11 11.32
N LYS A 134 -15.08 11.97 10.61
CA LYS A 134 -15.65 13.03 9.76
C LYS A 134 -16.44 12.44 8.58
N GLN A 135 -15.90 11.42 7.91
CA GLN A 135 -16.47 10.91 6.66
C GLN A 135 -17.59 9.89 6.89
N PHE A 136 -17.47 9.05 7.91
CA PHE A 136 -18.37 7.91 8.13
C PHE A 136 -19.18 8.01 9.43
N GLY A 137 -18.88 9.00 10.29
CA GLY A 137 -19.52 9.17 11.59
C GLY A 137 -18.91 8.26 12.66
N LYS A 138 -18.97 8.72 13.92
CA LYS A 138 -18.34 8.06 15.08
C LYS A 138 -18.81 6.62 15.32
N ALA A 139 -20.06 6.33 15.02
CA ALA A 139 -20.65 5.01 15.21
C ALA A 139 -20.27 4.01 14.10
N SER A 140 -19.59 4.44 13.03
CA SER A 140 -19.19 3.54 11.96
C SER A 140 -18.16 2.52 12.45
N SER A 141 -18.19 1.33 11.85
CA SER A 141 -17.21 0.29 12.18
C SER A 141 -15.77 0.72 11.92
N LEU A 142 -15.53 1.59 10.94
CA LEU A 142 -14.20 2.09 10.62
C LEU A 142 -13.73 3.08 11.70
N SER A 143 -14.56 4.05 12.08
CA SER A 143 -14.24 5.01 13.15
C SER A 143 -13.97 4.31 14.48
N GLN A 144 -14.81 3.33 14.85
CA GLN A 144 -14.59 2.55 16.07
C GLN A 144 -13.32 1.69 16.03
N LYS A 145 -12.92 1.18 14.85
CA LYS A 145 -11.63 0.49 14.69
C LYS A 145 -10.46 1.47 14.86
N MET A 146 -10.55 2.67 14.29
CA MET A 146 -9.50 3.70 14.42
C MET A 146 -9.36 4.21 15.85
N GLN A 147 -10.49 4.40 16.55
CA GLN A 147 -10.49 4.78 17.97
C GLN A 147 -9.76 3.73 18.82
N ARG A 148 -10.12 2.44 18.71
CA ARG A 148 -9.45 1.37 19.45
C ARG A 148 -7.95 1.27 19.13
N LEU A 149 -7.58 1.51 17.87
CA LEU A 149 -6.18 1.56 17.47
C LEU A 149 -5.43 2.69 18.17
N MET A 150 -6.02 3.89 18.24
CA MET A 150 -5.46 5.04 18.96
C MET A 150 -5.33 4.79 20.46
N GLU A 151 -6.37 4.26 21.10
CA GLU A 151 -6.36 3.90 22.54
C GLU A 151 -5.22 2.90 22.85
N MET A 152 -5.01 1.90 21.99
CA MET A 152 -3.89 0.96 22.12
C MET A 152 -2.51 1.63 21.97
N ILE A 153 -2.41 2.67 21.13
CA ILE A 153 -1.15 3.39 20.91
C ILE A 153 -0.85 4.29 22.10
N GLU A 154 -1.84 5.04 22.58
CA GLU A 154 -1.72 5.96 23.73
C GLU A 154 -1.50 5.17 25.03
N GLY A 155 -2.19 4.04 25.22
CA GLY A 155 -2.00 3.17 26.39
C GLY A 155 -0.65 2.44 26.44
N ASN A 156 0.02 2.25 25.30
CA ASN A 156 1.36 1.67 25.24
C ASN A 156 2.49 2.71 25.46
N GLN A 157 2.15 3.99 25.65
CA GLN A 157 3.08 5.08 25.95
C GLN A 157 3.14 5.45 27.44
N ALA A 158 2.32 4.80 28.28
CA ALA A 158 2.31 4.94 29.74
C ALA A 158 3.09 3.79 30.41
#